data_AF-A0A947VRD7-F1
#
_entry.id   AF-A0A947VRD7-F1
#
_cell.length_a   1.000
_cell.length_b   1.000
_cell.length_c   1.000
_cell.angle_alpha   90.00
_cell.angle_beta   90.00
_cell.angle_gamma   90.00
#
_symmetry.space_group_name_H-M   'P 1'
#
loop_
_entity.id
_entity.type
_entity.pdbx_description
1 polymer ?
#
loop_
_entity_poly.entity_id
_entity_poly.type
_entity_poly.pdbx_seq_one_letter_code
_entity_poly.pdbx_strand_id
1 'polypeptide(L)'
;MTPPGRPAPDPDNVPEPSAGPRQARGRTGGKGGYLLGRVAKAMGQRFKALMREAGLGDIGPGEGRVVYLLWRGGSIRQGELAAEAGIDKSTLALTLARMERKGFVERRAAGDDARGVVVSLGPAMAARAPAFGSVSEAMNRIFYRGLSDPEIEDLESTLERILDNLE
;
A
#
# COMPACT_ATOMS: atom_id res chain seq x y z
N MET A 1 -80.13 1.81 -37.82
CA MET A 1 -79.45 0.88 -36.90
C MET A 1 -78.02 1.35 -36.76
N THR A 2 -77.71 2.00 -35.66
CA THR A 2 -76.42 2.62 -35.34
C THR A 2 -75.84 1.85 -34.15
N PRO A 3 -74.58 1.39 -34.19
CA PRO A 3 -74.03 0.61 -33.08
C PRO A 3 -73.87 1.46 -31.81
N PRO A 4 -74.07 0.88 -30.61
CA PRO A 4 -73.88 1.58 -29.34
C PRO A 4 -72.41 1.96 -29.12
N GLY A 5 -72.20 3.16 -28.57
CA GLY A 5 -70.89 3.76 -28.33
C GLY A 5 -70.02 2.95 -27.36
N ARG A 6 -68.69 3.03 -27.57
CA ARG A 6 -67.69 2.42 -26.68
C ARG A 6 -67.85 2.97 -25.24
N PRO A 7 -67.73 2.13 -24.21
CA PRO A 7 -67.65 2.60 -22.83
C PRO A 7 -66.39 3.45 -22.61
N ALA A 8 -66.50 4.44 -21.71
CA ALA A 8 -65.39 5.29 -21.30
C ALA A 8 -64.28 4.46 -20.61
N PRO A 9 -62.99 4.83 -20.79
CA PRO A 9 -61.90 4.15 -20.11
C PRO A 9 -61.96 4.36 -18.58
N ASP A 10 -61.63 3.30 -17.85
CA ASP A 10 -61.58 3.23 -16.38
C ASP A 10 -60.53 4.22 -15.82
N PRO A 11 -60.89 5.15 -14.92
CA PRO A 11 -59.96 6.14 -14.37
C PRO A 11 -58.85 5.52 -13.50
N ASP A 12 -58.98 4.26 -13.09
CA ASP A 12 -58.00 3.60 -12.20
C ASP A 12 -56.95 2.76 -12.96
N ASN A 13 -57.02 2.67 -14.30
CA ASN A 13 -56.02 1.95 -15.10
C ASN A 13 -54.92 2.88 -15.63
N VAL A 14 -54.12 3.43 -14.72
CA VAL A 14 -52.84 4.06 -15.05
C VAL A 14 -51.78 2.96 -15.08
N PRO A 15 -51.12 2.68 -16.22
CA PRO A 15 -50.02 1.73 -16.22
C PRO A 15 -48.91 2.25 -15.32
N GLU A 16 -48.51 1.45 -14.33
CA GLU A 16 -47.37 1.75 -13.46
C GLU A 16 -46.15 2.12 -14.31
N PRO A 17 -45.39 3.17 -13.96
CA PRO A 17 -44.16 3.48 -14.68
C PRO A 17 -43.18 2.33 -14.48
N SER A 18 -42.91 1.62 -15.59
CA SER A 18 -41.89 0.58 -15.68
C SER A 18 -40.62 1.03 -14.97
N ALA A 19 -40.27 0.36 -13.88
CA ALA A 19 -39.03 0.59 -13.17
C ALA A 19 -37.86 0.31 -14.12
N GLY A 20 -37.33 1.38 -14.73
CA GLY A 20 -36.06 1.34 -15.43
C GLY A 20 -34.96 0.83 -14.49
N PRO A 21 -33.88 0.24 -15.03
CA PRO A 21 -32.83 -0.37 -14.22
C PRO A 21 -32.37 0.63 -13.16
N ARG A 22 -32.47 0.21 -11.88
CA ARG A 22 -31.93 0.93 -10.72
C ARG A 22 -30.47 1.25 -11.04
N GLN A 23 -30.21 2.49 -11.44
CA GLN A 23 -28.85 2.99 -11.55
C GLN A 23 -28.27 2.92 -10.14
N ALA A 24 -27.45 1.90 -9.90
CA ALA A 24 -26.52 1.89 -8.79
C ALA A 24 -25.64 3.13 -8.96
N ARG A 25 -26.02 4.23 -8.30
CA ARG A 25 -25.16 5.41 -8.16
C ARG A 25 -23.94 4.94 -7.37
N GLY A 26 -22.91 4.50 -8.07
CA GLY A 26 -21.58 4.32 -7.51
C GLY A 26 -21.19 5.62 -6.82
N ARG A 27 -20.86 5.55 -5.53
CA ARG A 27 -20.33 6.69 -4.77
C ARG A 27 -18.92 7.01 -5.29
N THR A 28 -18.81 7.69 -6.43
CA THR A 28 -17.54 8.15 -7.00
C THR A 28 -17.01 9.44 -6.34
N GLY A 29 -17.45 9.78 -5.13
CA GLY A 29 -17.12 11.03 -4.42
C GLY A 29 -16.41 10.85 -3.07
N GLY A 30 -15.81 9.69 -2.80
CA GLY A 30 -15.10 9.44 -1.54
C GLY A 30 -13.77 10.20 -1.44
N LYS A 31 -13.40 10.68 -0.24
CA LYS A 31 -12.09 11.32 0.00
C LYS A 31 -10.93 10.31 0.14
N GLY A 32 -11.14 9.05 -0.22
CA GLY A 32 -10.20 7.93 0.02
C GLY A 32 -8.80 8.19 -0.52
N GLY A 33 -8.66 8.44 -1.82
CA GLY A 33 -7.35 8.71 -2.43
C GLY A 33 -6.64 9.95 -1.85
N TYR A 34 -7.38 11.02 -1.57
CA TYR A 34 -6.84 12.21 -0.91
C TYR A 34 -6.35 11.92 0.52
N LEU A 35 -7.14 11.18 1.30
CA LEU A 35 -6.77 10.79 2.66
C LEU A 35 -5.57 9.85 2.66
N LEU A 36 -5.52 8.85 1.78
CA LEU A 36 -4.37 7.96 1.61
C LEU A 36 -3.09 8.74 1.33
N GLY A 37 -3.13 9.69 0.38
CA GLY A 37 -1.97 10.54 0.08
C GLY A 37 -1.54 11.40 1.27
N ARG A 38 -2.50 11.93 2.05
CA ARG A 38 -2.19 12.70 3.26
C ARG A 38 -1.61 11.84 4.38
N VAL A 39 -2.14 10.63 4.60
CA VAL A 39 -1.64 9.67 5.57
C VAL A 39 -0.22 9.26 5.19
N ALA A 40 0.03 8.87 3.93
CA ALA A 40 1.36 8.50 3.44
C ALA A 40 2.39 9.62 3.66
N LYS A 41 2.03 10.87 3.35
CA LYS A 41 2.89 12.04 3.61
C LYS A 41 3.19 12.21 5.10
N ALA A 42 2.17 12.15 5.96
CA ALA A 42 2.33 12.31 7.40
C ALA A 42 3.18 11.17 8.01
N MET A 43 2.96 9.92 7.57
CA MET A 43 3.76 8.76 7.94
C MET A 43 5.23 8.96 7.55
N GLY A 44 5.52 9.38 6.32
CA GLY A 44 6.89 9.63 5.87
C GLY A 44 7.61 10.69 6.71
N GLN A 45 6.93 11.78 7.06
CA GLN A 45 7.48 12.83 7.94
C GLN A 45 7.74 12.30 9.36
N ARG A 46 6.79 11.56 9.93
CA ARG A 46 6.94 11.00 11.28
C ARG A 46 8.03 9.91 11.32
N PHE A 47 8.12 9.07 10.30
CA PHE A 47 9.12 8.01 10.20
C PHE A 47 10.51 8.62 10.15
N LYS A 48 10.71 9.65 9.31
CA LYS A 48 11.96 10.38 9.24
C LYS A 48 12.37 11.01 10.59
N ALA A 49 11.41 11.50 11.37
CA ALA A 49 11.68 12.03 12.70
C ALA A 49 12.17 10.93 13.66
N LEU A 50 11.44 9.81 13.75
CA LEU A 50 11.80 8.66 14.58
C LEU A 50 13.16 8.07 14.19
N MET A 51 13.43 7.94 12.89
CA MET A 51 14.73 7.48 12.38
C MET A 51 15.86 8.40 12.85
N ARG A 52 15.70 9.73 12.76
CA ARG A 52 16.70 10.67 13.28
C ARG A 52 16.92 10.54 14.78
N GLU A 53 15.84 10.41 15.56
CA GLU A 53 15.89 10.25 17.02
C GLU A 53 16.62 8.95 17.42
N ALA A 54 16.47 7.89 16.62
CA ALA A 54 17.15 6.61 16.82
C ALA A 54 18.59 6.55 16.26
N GLY A 55 19.16 7.67 15.80
CA GLY A 55 20.49 7.68 15.18
C GLY A 55 20.55 7.02 13.79
N LEU A 56 19.41 6.95 13.11
CA LEU A 56 19.21 6.37 11.77
C LEU A 56 19.00 7.42 10.66
N GLY A 57 19.41 8.68 10.91
CA GLY A 57 19.17 9.81 10.02
C GLY A 57 19.98 9.82 8.71
N ASP A 58 21.00 8.96 8.60
CA ASP A 58 21.84 8.71 7.43
C ASP A 58 21.20 7.76 6.40
N ILE A 59 20.09 7.11 6.77
CA ILE A 59 19.26 6.31 5.88
C ILE A 59 18.36 7.24 5.06
N GLY A 60 18.60 7.27 3.76
CA GLY A 60 17.84 8.09 2.83
C GLY A 60 16.38 7.63 2.69
N PRO A 61 15.46 8.49 2.22
CA PRO A 61 14.04 8.15 2.08
C PRO A 61 13.77 6.89 1.23
N GLY A 62 14.47 6.71 0.11
CA GLY A 62 14.35 5.51 -0.73
C GLY A 62 15.06 4.27 -0.17
N GLU A 63 16.06 4.47 0.70
CA GLU A 63 16.80 3.38 1.35
C GLU A 63 15.98 2.77 2.48
N GLY A 64 15.18 3.58 3.19
CA GLY A 64 14.35 3.13 4.32
C GLY A 64 13.33 2.04 3.95
N ARG A 65 12.72 2.12 2.76
CA ARG A 65 11.80 1.07 2.28
C ARG A 65 12.54 -0.25 2.04
N VAL A 66 13.73 -0.19 1.43
CA VAL A 66 14.57 -1.38 1.21
C VAL A 66 15.00 -2.01 2.53
N VAL A 67 15.47 -1.19 3.49
CA VAL A 67 15.83 -1.66 4.84
C VAL A 67 14.64 -2.34 5.52
N TYR A 68 13.44 -1.74 5.43
CA TYR A 68 12.22 -2.32 6.02
C TYR A 68 11.91 -3.71 5.46
N LEU A 69 11.92 -3.86 4.13
CA LEU A 69 11.61 -5.14 3.47
C LEU A 69 12.63 -6.23 3.84
N LEU A 70 13.92 -5.90 3.82
CA LEU A 70 14.98 -6.84 4.19
C LEU A 70 15.02 -7.14 5.69
N TRP A 71 14.68 -6.18 6.55
CA TRP A 71 14.57 -6.40 8.00
C TRP A 71 13.42 -7.35 8.34
N ARG A 72 12.30 -7.25 7.61
CA ARG A 72 11.12 -8.10 7.81
C ARG A 72 11.28 -9.49 7.18
N GLY A 73 11.79 -9.56 5.95
CA GLY A 73 11.84 -10.77 5.13
C GLY A 73 13.21 -11.44 5.03
N GLY A 74 14.25 -10.84 5.62
CA GLY A 74 15.62 -11.33 5.54
C GLY A 74 16.25 -11.04 4.17
N SER A 75 16.37 -12.07 3.34
CA SER A 75 16.99 -11.99 2.02
C SER A 75 15.97 -12.13 0.90
N ILE A 76 15.96 -11.21 -0.06
CA ILE A 76 14.92 -11.12 -1.10
C ILE A 76 15.60 -11.04 -2.48
N ARG A 77 15.02 -11.65 -3.52
CA ARG A 77 15.56 -11.46 -4.88
C ARG A 77 15.44 -10.00 -5.29
N GLN A 78 16.44 -9.47 -5.98
CA GLN A 78 16.44 -8.07 -6.42
C GLN A 78 15.20 -7.72 -7.28
N GLY A 79 14.70 -8.67 -8.08
CA GLY A 79 13.49 -8.48 -8.88
C GLY A 79 12.22 -8.35 -8.02
N GLU A 80 12.06 -9.20 -7.02
CA GLU A 80 10.94 -9.18 -6.06
C GLU A 80 11.01 -7.94 -5.19
N LEU A 81 12.21 -7.59 -4.71
CA LEU A 81 12.46 -6.39 -3.94
C LEU A 81 12.06 -5.12 -4.69
N ALA A 82 12.20 -5.09 -6.02
CA ALA A 82 11.76 -3.95 -6.83
C ALA A 82 10.23 -3.84 -6.85
N ALA A 83 9.55 -4.97 -7.05
CA ALA A 83 8.09 -5.05 -7.03
C ALA A 83 7.54 -4.63 -5.66
N GLU A 84 8.04 -5.22 -4.57
CA GLU A 84 7.60 -4.90 -3.20
C GLU A 84 7.93 -3.46 -2.77
N ALA A 85 9.02 -2.89 -3.28
CA ALA A 85 9.37 -1.49 -3.05
C ALA A 85 8.55 -0.52 -3.91
N GLY A 86 7.81 -1.00 -4.92
CA GLY A 86 7.03 -0.18 -5.84
C GLY A 86 7.89 0.72 -6.73
N ILE A 87 9.13 0.30 -7.05
CA ILE A 87 10.06 1.06 -7.89
C ILE A 87 10.61 0.20 -9.01
N ASP A 88 11.00 0.82 -10.13
CA ASP A 88 11.58 0.08 -11.25
C ASP A 88 12.97 -0.52 -10.90
N LYS A 89 13.34 -1.57 -11.63
CA LYS A 89 14.57 -2.33 -11.40
C LYS A 89 15.84 -1.46 -11.51
N SER A 90 15.84 -0.44 -12.37
CA SER A 90 17.00 0.42 -12.57
C SER A 90 17.19 1.38 -11.40
N THR A 91 16.10 1.96 -10.90
CA THR A 91 16.08 2.79 -9.69
C THR A 91 16.47 1.98 -8.46
N LEU A 92 15.97 0.74 -8.34
CA LEU A 92 16.40 -0.14 -7.25
C LEU A 92 17.89 -0.43 -7.35
N ALA A 93 18.42 -0.80 -8.52
CA ALA A 93 19.84 -1.10 -8.70
C ALA A 93 20.75 0.07 -8.27
N LEU A 94 20.39 1.31 -8.64
CA LEU A 94 21.11 2.52 -8.21
C LEU A 94 21.01 2.77 -6.70
N THR A 95 19.87 2.42 -6.09
CA THR A 95 19.68 2.51 -4.64
C THR A 95 20.53 1.48 -3.91
N LEU A 96 20.51 0.22 -4.36
CA LEU A 96 21.34 -0.85 -3.79
C LEU A 96 22.83 -0.54 -3.90
N ALA A 97 23.31 -0.03 -5.03
CA ALA A 97 24.72 0.35 -5.20
C ALA A 97 25.16 1.48 -4.23
N ARG A 98 24.24 2.37 -3.83
CA ARG A 98 24.51 3.39 -2.79
C ARG A 98 24.53 2.75 -1.40
N MET A 99 23.56 1.88 -1.12
CA MET A 99 23.44 1.20 0.17
C MET A 99 24.61 0.24 0.45
N GLU A 100 25.11 -0.47 -0.57
CA GLU A 100 26.30 -1.33 -0.43
C GLU A 100 27.54 -0.55 -0.05
N ARG A 101 27.75 0.63 -0.65
CA ARG A 101 28.87 1.52 -0.28
C ARG A 101 28.80 1.99 1.17
N LYS A 102 27.59 2.06 1.75
CA LYS A 102 27.36 2.34 3.17
C LYS A 102 27.45 1.08 4.05
N GLY A 103 27.61 -0.11 3.46
CA GLY A 103 27.55 -1.39 4.16
C GLY A 103 26.14 -1.76 4.65
N PHE A 104 25.09 -1.10 4.15
CA PHE A 104 23.72 -1.33 4.61
C PHE A 104 23.07 -2.57 4.00
N VAL A 105 23.50 -2.96 2.81
CA VAL A 105 23.05 -4.18 2.12
C VAL A 105 24.24 -4.92 1.56
N GLU A 106 24.03 -6.20 1.28
CA GLU A 106 24.93 -7.04 0.50
C GLU A 106 24.15 -7.74 -0.62
N ARG A 107 24.73 -7.81 -1.81
CA ARG A 107 24.23 -8.59 -2.94
C ARG A 107 25.07 -9.84 -3.16
N ARG A 108 24.41 -10.96 -3.38
CA ARG A 108 25.04 -12.24 -3.71
C ARG A 108 24.35 -12.87 -4.91
N ALA A 109 25.10 -13.63 -5.70
CA ALA A 109 24.50 -14.47 -6.74
C ALA A 109 23.52 -15.46 -6.09
N ALA A 110 22.37 -15.67 -6.73
CA ALA A 110 21.43 -16.68 -6.28
C ALA A 110 22.05 -18.07 -6.51
N GLY A 111 21.95 -18.97 -5.54
CA GLY A 111 22.57 -20.29 -5.63
C GLY A 111 21.96 -21.20 -6.70
N ASP A 112 20.76 -20.86 -7.18
CA ASP A 112 19.96 -21.63 -8.12
C ASP A 112 19.92 -21.04 -9.54
N ASP A 113 20.33 -19.78 -9.72
CA ASP A 113 20.47 -19.13 -11.03
C ASP A 113 21.64 -18.15 -10.97
N ALA A 114 22.67 -18.38 -11.79
CA ALA A 114 23.85 -17.53 -11.89
C ALA A 114 23.54 -16.08 -12.34
N ARG A 115 22.35 -15.84 -12.91
CA ARG A 115 21.86 -14.50 -13.26
C ARG A 115 20.98 -13.86 -12.17
N GLY A 116 20.56 -14.65 -11.19
CA GLY A 116 19.78 -14.17 -10.06
C GLY A 116 20.67 -13.42 -9.05
N VAL A 117 20.12 -12.36 -8.47
CA VAL A 117 20.77 -11.63 -7.37
C VAL A 117 19.83 -11.63 -6.17
N VAL A 118 20.35 -12.06 -5.03
CA VAL A 118 19.69 -11.97 -3.74
C VAL A 118 20.31 -10.83 -2.95
N VAL A 119 19.46 -10.03 -2.33
CA VAL A 119 19.82 -8.87 -1.51
C VAL A 119 19.53 -9.20 -0.05
N SER A 120 20.42 -8.83 0.86
CA SER A 120 20.23 -8.98 2.31
C SER A 120 20.78 -7.76 3.06
N LEU A 121 20.45 -7.61 4.35
CA LEU A 121 21.05 -6.56 5.18
C LEU A 121 22.56 -6.80 5.31
N GLY A 122 23.33 -5.74 5.09
CA GLY A 122 24.77 -5.75 5.30
C GLY A 122 25.12 -5.54 6.78
N PRO A 123 26.36 -5.82 7.20
CA PRO A 123 26.78 -5.79 8.60
C PRO A 123 26.48 -4.46 9.29
N ALA A 124 26.65 -3.33 8.61
CA ALA A 124 26.42 -2.02 9.19
C ALA A 124 24.94 -1.78 9.52
N MET A 125 24.01 -2.29 8.70
CA MET A 125 22.58 -2.19 8.99
C MET A 125 22.10 -3.31 9.92
N ALA A 126 22.65 -4.51 9.81
CA ALA A 126 22.32 -5.63 10.70
C ALA A 126 22.60 -5.28 12.17
N ALA A 127 23.73 -4.61 12.46
CA ALA A 127 24.04 -4.11 13.80
C ALA A 127 23.03 -3.07 14.33
N ARG A 128 22.29 -2.42 13.43
CA ARG A 128 21.29 -1.38 13.72
C ARG A 128 19.85 -1.91 13.65
N ALA A 129 19.67 -3.19 13.36
CA ALA A 129 18.36 -3.84 13.24
C ALA A 129 17.49 -3.69 14.50
N PRO A 130 18.02 -3.75 15.75
CA PRO A 130 17.22 -3.51 16.94
C PRO A 130 16.65 -2.08 17.00
N ALA A 131 17.48 -1.08 16.69
CA ALA A 131 17.05 0.33 16.66
C ALA A 131 15.99 0.57 15.58
N PHE A 132 16.18 -0.04 14.40
CA PHE A 132 15.19 0.01 13.32
C PHE A 132 13.87 -0.65 13.73
N GLY A 133 13.92 -1.80 14.40
CA GLY A 133 12.75 -2.48 14.95
C GLY A 133 11.98 -1.60 15.93
N SER A 134 12.66 -0.93 16.87
CA SER A 134 12.02 0.01 17.79
C SER A 134 11.35 1.19 17.08
N VAL A 135 11.94 1.70 16.00
CA VAL A 135 11.33 2.74 15.16
C VAL A 135 10.07 2.22 14.46
N SER A 136 10.13 1.01 13.91
CA SER A 136 9.00 0.36 13.24
C SER A 136 7.83 0.14 14.21
N GLU A 137 8.10 -0.39 15.40
CA GLU A 137 7.09 -0.57 16.44
C GLU A 137 6.48 0.75 16.91
N ALA A 138 7.32 1.78 17.12
CA ALA A 138 6.83 3.11 17.48
C ALA A 138 5.93 3.70 16.39
N MET A 139 6.26 3.49 15.11
CA MET A 139 5.42 3.91 14.00
C MET A 139 4.08 3.17 13.99
N ASN A 140 4.09 1.84 14.14
CA ASN A 140 2.86 1.04 14.18
C ASN A 140 1.95 1.46 15.34
N ARG A 141 2.52 1.68 16.53
CA ARG A 141 1.76 2.20 17.68
C ARG A 141 1.10 3.55 17.40
N ILE A 142 1.74 4.42 16.63
CA ILE A 142 1.16 5.72 16.25
C ILE A 142 0.07 5.55 15.19
N PHE A 143 0.32 4.70 14.20
CA PHE A 143 -0.59 4.47 13.07
C PHE A 143 -1.93 3.87 13.54
N TYR A 144 -1.88 2.86 14.40
CA TYR A 144 -3.07 2.18 14.91
C TYR A 144 -3.63 2.78 16.21
N ARG A 145 -3.08 3.90 16.70
CA ARG A 145 -3.50 4.48 17.97
C ARG A 145 -4.99 4.85 17.96
N GLY A 146 -5.74 4.22 18.86
CA GLY A 146 -7.18 4.48 19.02
C GLY A 146 -8.07 3.67 18.10
N LEU A 147 -7.51 2.72 17.35
CA LEU A 147 -8.26 1.68 16.63
C LEU A 147 -8.32 0.41 17.48
N SER A 148 -9.45 -0.28 17.41
CA SER A 148 -9.64 -1.64 17.92
C SER A 148 -9.17 -2.69 16.92
N ASP A 149 -8.91 -3.91 17.38
CA ASP A 149 -8.45 -5.00 16.50
C ASP A 149 -9.39 -5.24 15.29
N PRO A 150 -10.74 -5.24 15.44
CA PRO A 150 -11.64 -5.36 14.28
C PRO A 150 -11.53 -4.18 13.29
N GLU A 151 -11.33 -2.95 13.78
CA GLU A 151 -11.14 -1.79 12.90
C GLU A 151 -9.81 -1.86 12.14
N ILE A 152 -8.78 -2.45 12.74
CA ILE A 152 -7.49 -2.69 12.10
C ILE A 152 -7.65 -3.73 10.98
N GLU A 153 -8.31 -4.85 11.26
CA GLU A 153 -8.56 -5.90 10.26
C GLU A 153 -9.39 -5.36 9.06
N ASP A 154 -10.45 -4.60 9.35
CA ASP A 154 -11.29 -3.98 8.31
C ASP A 154 -10.50 -2.97 7.45
N LEU A 155 -9.63 -2.17 8.08
CA LEU A 155 -8.76 -1.23 7.39
C LEU A 155 -7.80 -1.96 6.45
N GLU A 156 -7.08 -2.97 6.95
CA GLU A 156 -6.09 -3.72 6.19
C GLU A 156 -6.73 -4.43 5.00
N SER A 157 -7.82 -5.17 5.23
CA SER A 157 -8.61 -5.84 4.17
C SER A 157 -9.10 -4.86 3.10
N THR A 158 -9.55 -3.67 3.51
CA THR A 158 -9.99 -2.64 2.56
C THR A 158 -8.82 -2.08 1.73
N LEU A 159 -7.66 -1.85 2.36
CA LEU A 159 -6.46 -1.35 1.68
C LEU A 159 -5.92 -2.37 0.68
N GLU A 160 -5.87 -3.65 1.04
CA GLU A 160 -5.46 -4.74 0.15
C GLU A 160 -6.35 -4.80 -1.09
N ARG A 161 -7.67 -4.79 -0.92
CA ARG A 161 -8.60 -4.75 -2.06
C ARG A 161 -8.44 -3.51 -2.94
N ILE A 162 -8.09 -2.36 -2.35
CA ILE A 162 -7.80 -1.15 -3.14
C ILE A 162 -6.51 -1.32 -3.93
N LEU A 163 -5.48 -1.91 -3.33
CA LEU A 163 -4.20 -2.18 -3.99
C LEU A 163 -4.36 -3.17 -5.14
N ASP A 164 -5.10 -4.27 -4.95
CA ASP A 164 -5.40 -5.26 -5.99
C ASP A 164 -6.14 -4.67 -7.20
N ASN A 165 -6.88 -3.56 -7.03
CA ASN A 165 -7.52 -2.87 -8.16
C ASN A 165 -6.54 -2.01 -8.98
N LEU A 166 -5.34 -1.73 -8.45
CA LEU A 166 -4.36 -0.81 -9.02
C LEU A 166 -3.14 -1.53 -9.64
N GLU A 167 -2.87 -2.77 -9.24
CA GLU A 167 -1.79 -3.63 -9.77
C GLU A 167 -2.28 -4.53 -10.90
#